data_AF-A0A960Z6A8-F1
#
_entry.id   AF-A0A960Z6A8-F1
#
_cell.length_a   1.000
_cell.length_b   1.000
_cell.length_c   1.000
_cell.angle_alpha   90.00
_cell.angle_beta   90.00
_cell.angle_gamma   90.00
#
_symmetry.space_group_name_H-M   'P 1'
#
loop_
_entity.id
_entity.type
_entity.pdbx_description
1 polymer ?
#
loop_
_entity_poly.entity_id
_entity_poly.type
_entity_poly.pdbx_seq_one_letter_code
_entity_poly.pdbx_strand_id
1 'polypeptide(L)'
;MDSNQRDSKKKSGLSAAVVEVLVIAILAGLVLGFMAWKRIQDSKPIPIGDILGDLRTYDGQVVHVEGEVTSTMNLVVKWFEINDGTGSITVVTDRGLPTQGTKVKVDGQVNELFNLGGISKTVIMEMPEQQ
;
A
#
# COMPACT_ATOMS: atom_id res chain seq x y z
N MET A 1 61.50 26.80 -8.83
CA MET A 1 61.52 25.51 -8.13
C MET A 1 60.64 25.63 -6.91
N ASP A 2 59.88 24.57 -6.64
CA ASP A 2 58.97 24.33 -5.52
C ASP A 2 57.63 25.08 -5.42
N SER A 3 56.59 24.37 -5.86
CA SER A 3 55.32 24.30 -5.13
C SER A 3 54.62 22.98 -5.46
N ASN A 4 55.21 21.88 -4.99
CA ASN A 4 54.54 20.57 -4.95
C ASN A 4 54.59 20.02 -3.52
N GLN A 5 53.77 20.59 -2.64
CA GLN A 5 53.31 19.90 -1.43
C GLN A 5 51.79 19.78 -1.51
N ARG A 6 51.36 18.60 -1.94
CA ARG A 6 50.85 17.51 -1.09
C ARG A 6 49.42 17.77 -0.62
N ASP A 7 48.52 17.19 -1.41
CA ASP A 7 47.49 16.28 -0.92
C ASP A 7 47.36 16.21 0.60
N SER A 8 46.27 16.76 1.12
CA SER A 8 45.46 16.01 2.08
C SER A 8 44.01 16.45 1.99
N LYS A 9 43.35 16.08 0.89
CA LYS A 9 41.90 15.96 0.88
C LYS A 9 41.54 14.77 1.77
N LYS A 10 41.45 15.01 3.08
CA LYS A 10 40.97 14.07 4.08
C LYS A 10 39.50 13.77 3.75
N LYS A 11 39.26 12.80 2.86
CA LYS A 11 37.93 12.22 2.66
C LYS A 11 37.57 11.52 3.96
N SER A 12 36.69 12.14 4.75
CA SER A 12 35.98 11.47 5.83
C SER A 12 35.03 10.45 5.21
N GLY A 13 35.59 9.33 4.75
CA GLY A 13 34.82 8.17 4.31
C GLY A 13 34.46 7.35 5.53
N LEU A 14 33.19 6.94 5.61
CA LEU A 14 32.79 5.83 6.48
C LEU A 14 33.76 4.65 6.25
N SER A 15 34.18 3.99 7.34
CA SER A 15 35.05 2.81 7.20
C SER A 15 34.31 1.69 6.46
N ALA A 16 35.04 0.83 5.75
CA ALA A 16 34.47 -0.30 5.01
C ALA A 16 33.54 -1.16 5.90
N ALA A 17 33.93 -1.38 7.16
CA ALA A 17 33.12 -2.10 8.14
C ALA A 17 31.78 -1.40 8.45
N VAL A 18 31.73 -0.07 8.50
CA VAL A 18 30.46 0.67 8.70
C VAL A 18 29.58 0.56 7.46
N VAL A 19 30.17 0.59 6.25
CA VAL A 19 29.42 0.39 5.01
C VAL A 19 28.83 -1.01 4.93
N GLU A 20 29.60 -2.06 5.29
CA GLU A 20 29.11 -3.44 5.33
C GLU A 20 27.96 -3.62 6.33
N VAL A 21 28.08 -3.07 7.54
CA VAL A 21 27.02 -3.13 8.56
C VAL A 21 25.75 -2.41 8.08
N LEU A 22 25.89 -1.25 7.44
CA LEU A 22 24.74 -0.53 6.87
C LEU A 22 24.09 -1.29 5.72
N VAL A 23 24.86 -1.93 4.85
CA VAL A 23 24.33 -2.77 3.76
C VAL A 23 23.56 -3.97 4.33
N ILE A 24 24.12 -4.67 5.33
CA ILE A 24 23.44 -5.80 5.97
C ILE A 24 22.16 -5.35 6.68
N ALA A 25 22.18 -4.21 7.37
CA ALA A 25 21.00 -3.67 8.04
C ALA A 25 19.88 -3.29 7.05
N ILE A 26 20.24 -2.69 5.90
CA ILE A 26 19.28 -2.36 4.84
C ILE A 26 18.71 -3.64 4.23
N LEU A 27 19.55 -4.63 3.92
CA LEU A 27 19.10 -5.91 3.36
C LEU A 27 18.20 -6.67 4.36
N ALA A 28 18.55 -6.71 5.64
CA ALA A 28 17.72 -7.32 6.68
C ALA A 28 16.38 -6.59 6.82
N GLY A 29 16.37 -5.25 6.79
CA GLY A 29 15.16 -4.45 6.82
C GLY A 29 14.24 -4.70 5.61
N LEU A 30 14.81 -4.79 4.40
CA LEU A 30 14.06 -5.11 3.19
C LEU A 30 13.48 -6.54 3.24
N VAL A 31 14.24 -7.51 3.73
CA VAL A 31 13.78 -8.90 3.90
C VAL A 31 12.65 -8.99 4.93
N LEU A 32 12.77 -8.30 6.06
CA LEU A 32 11.73 -8.26 7.10
C LEU A 32 10.48 -7.52 6.62
N GLY A 33 10.64 -6.40 5.91
CA GLY A 33 9.53 -5.68 5.27
C GLY A 33 8.82 -6.54 4.23
N PHE A 34 9.56 -7.29 3.42
CA PHE A 34 9.00 -8.21 2.42
C PHE A 34 8.26 -9.40 3.05
N MET A 35 8.78 -9.94 4.17
CA MET A 35 8.09 -11.01 4.92
C MET A 35 6.79 -10.53 5.58
N ALA A 36 6.77 -9.31 6.13
CA ALA A 36 5.54 -8.71 6.65
C ALA A 36 4.50 -8.48 5.53
N TRP A 37 4.96 -8.08 4.33
CA TRP A 37 4.10 -7.92 3.16
C TRP A 37 3.48 -9.23 2.67
N LYS A 38 4.28 -10.33 2.65
CA LYS A 38 3.76 -11.65 2.23
C LYS A 38 2.66 -12.21 3.13
N ARG A 39 2.62 -11.84 4.41
CA ARG A 39 1.57 -12.29 5.34
C ARG A 39 0.18 -11.77 4.99
N ILE A 40 0.10 -10.66 4.24
CA ILE A 40 -1.16 -10.03 3.87
C ILE A 40 -1.84 -10.81 2.73
N GLN A 41 -1.07 -11.33 1.77
CA GLN A 41 -1.59 -12.04 0.60
C GLN A 41 -2.29 -13.39 0.89
N ASP A 42 -1.94 -14.06 1.99
CA ASP A 42 -2.53 -15.36 2.39
C ASP A 42 -3.68 -15.22 3.41
N SER A 43 -4.13 -14.00 3.70
CA SER A 43 -5.20 -13.77 4.67
C SER A 43 -6.58 -14.05 4.06
N LYS A 44 -7.49 -14.62 4.86
CA LYS A 44 -8.87 -14.88 4.43
C LYS A 44 -9.58 -13.53 4.19
N PRO A 45 -10.34 -13.36 3.09
CA PRO A 45 -11.10 -12.15 2.85
C PRO A 45 -12.03 -11.82 4.02
N ILE A 46 -11.98 -10.57 4.48
CA ILE A 46 -12.87 -10.01 5.49
C ILE A 46 -14.19 -9.63 4.79
N PRO A 47 -15.35 -10.03 5.32
CA PRO A 47 -16.64 -9.60 4.79
C PRO A 47 -16.78 -8.08 4.83
N ILE A 48 -17.22 -7.48 3.73
CA ILE A 48 -17.42 -6.03 3.63
C ILE A 48 -18.44 -5.56 4.68
N GLY A 49 -19.47 -6.37 4.95
CA GLY A 49 -20.45 -6.09 5.99
C GLY A 49 -19.85 -5.95 7.40
N ASP A 50 -18.79 -6.71 7.72
CA ASP A 50 -18.11 -6.62 9.02
C ASP A 50 -17.34 -5.29 9.14
N ILE A 51 -16.70 -4.85 8.05
CA ILE A 51 -16.02 -3.55 7.99
C ILE A 51 -17.02 -2.42 8.20
N LEU A 52 -18.15 -2.45 7.48
CA LEU A 52 -19.21 -1.45 7.57
C LEU A 52 -19.92 -1.46 8.93
N GLY A 53 -19.98 -2.62 9.59
CA GLY A 53 -20.57 -2.79 10.91
C GLY A 53 -19.75 -2.21 12.05
N ASP A 54 -18.43 -2.09 11.90
CA ASP A 54 -17.51 -1.55 12.92
C ASP A 54 -16.38 -0.70 12.31
N LEU A 55 -16.77 0.39 11.66
CA LEU A 55 -15.84 1.31 10.97
C LEU A 55 -14.68 1.78 11.87
N ARG A 56 -14.95 2.08 13.14
CA ARG A 56 -13.95 2.59 14.08
C ARG A 56 -12.84 1.60 14.36
N THR A 57 -13.15 0.30 14.37
CA THR A 57 -12.14 -0.74 14.54
C THR A 57 -11.27 -0.87 13.30
N TYR A 58 -11.87 -0.72 12.11
CA TYR A 58 -11.17 -0.93 10.84
C TYR A 58 -10.50 0.32 10.28
N ASP A 59 -10.86 1.53 10.72
CA ASP A 59 -10.23 2.76 10.23
C ASP A 59 -8.70 2.72 10.39
N GLY A 60 -8.00 3.02 9.30
CA GLY A 60 -6.54 2.93 9.21
C GLY A 60 -5.97 1.51 9.14
N GLN A 61 -6.79 0.45 9.23
CA GLN A 61 -6.32 -0.94 9.12
C GLN A 61 -6.21 -1.40 7.67
N VAL A 62 -5.23 -2.29 7.44
CA VAL A 62 -5.07 -2.99 6.16
C VAL A 62 -5.98 -4.21 6.17
N VAL A 63 -6.83 -4.32 5.16
CA VAL A 63 -7.79 -5.41 4.99
C VAL A 63 -7.60 -6.08 3.63
N HIS A 64 -7.89 -7.38 3.60
CA HIS A 64 -8.03 -8.16 2.38
C HIS A 64 -9.53 -8.40 2.15
N VAL A 65 -10.06 -7.98 1.00
CA VAL A 65 -11.47 -8.18 0.63
C VAL A 65 -11.58 -8.79 -0.76
N GLU A 66 -12.65 -9.55 -1.01
CA GLU A 66 -12.95 -10.15 -2.30
C GLU A 66 -14.42 -9.89 -2.65
N GLY A 67 -14.69 -9.43 -3.88
CA GLY A 67 -16.05 -9.12 -4.30
C GLY A 67 -16.18 -8.95 -5.81
N GLU A 68 -17.42 -8.86 -6.28
CA GLU A 68 -17.75 -8.54 -7.67
C GLU A 68 -17.76 -7.04 -7.89
N VAL A 69 -17.11 -6.58 -8.96
CA VAL A 69 -17.09 -5.17 -9.36
C VAL A 69 -18.45 -4.77 -9.89
N THR A 70 -19.14 -3.88 -9.18
CA THR A 70 -20.50 -3.44 -9.53
C THR A 70 -20.52 -2.13 -10.32
N SER A 71 -19.49 -1.29 -10.18
CA SER A 71 -19.38 0.01 -10.84
C SER A 71 -17.92 0.45 -10.92
N THR A 72 -17.58 1.26 -11.93
CA THR A 72 -16.24 1.84 -12.12
C THR A 72 -16.35 3.31 -12.50
N MET A 73 -15.46 4.15 -11.99
CA MET A 73 -15.39 5.58 -12.30
C MET A 73 -13.96 6.00 -12.61
N ASN A 74 -13.75 6.65 -13.76
CA ASN A 74 -12.46 7.17 -14.19
C ASN A 74 -12.50 8.70 -14.26
N LEU A 75 -12.09 9.37 -13.18
CA LEU A 75 -11.97 10.82 -13.09
C LEU A 75 -10.52 11.19 -12.73
N VAL A 76 -10.29 12.33 -12.07
CA VAL A 76 -8.98 12.69 -11.51
C VAL A 76 -8.50 11.65 -10.49
N VAL A 77 -9.43 11.08 -9.73
CA VAL A 77 -9.23 9.93 -8.87
C VAL A 77 -10.00 8.76 -9.48
N LYS A 78 -9.37 7.59 -9.59
CA LYS A 78 -10.04 6.38 -10.06
C LYS A 78 -10.60 5.62 -8.87
N TRP A 79 -11.81 5.14 -9.01
CA TRP A 79 -12.40 4.25 -8.03
C TRP A 79 -13.36 3.27 -8.67
N PHE A 80 -13.61 2.17 -7.98
CA PHE A 80 -14.62 1.19 -8.35
C PHE A 80 -15.36 0.73 -7.09
N GLU A 81 -16.54 0.15 -7.26
CA GLU A 81 -17.32 -0.41 -6.16
C GLU A 81 -17.31 -1.93 -6.27
N ILE A 82 -17.08 -2.60 -5.15
CA ILE A 82 -17.17 -4.06 -5.06
C ILE A 82 -18.27 -4.46 -4.09
N ASN A 83 -18.90 -5.60 -4.35
CA ASN A 83 -19.89 -6.22 -3.48
C ASN A 83 -19.55 -7.70 -3.26
N ASP A 84 -19.57 -8.15 -2.01
CA ASP A 84 -19.23 -9.54 -1.63
C ASP A 84 -20.46 -10.36 -1.18
N GLY A 85 -21.67 -9.81 -1.34
CA GLY A 85 -22.92 -10.33 -0.83
C GLY A 85 -23.26 -9.91 0.61
N THR A 86 -22.31 -9.37 1.37
CA THR A 86 -22.52 -8.88 2.75
C THR A 86 -22.54 -7.35 2.83
N GLY A 87 -21.90 -6.67 1.88
CA GLY A 87 -21.95 -5.22 1.73
C GLY A 87 -21.33 -4.75 0.43
N SER A 88 -21.36 -3.45 0.19
CA SER A 88 -20.63 -2.80 -0.90
C SER A 88 -19.67 -1.76 -0.36
N ILE A 89 -18.47 -1.67 -0.94
CA ILE A 89 -17.49 -0.65 -0.56
C ILE A 89 -16.79 -0.08 -1.79
N THR A 90 -16.47 1.21 -1.72
CA THR A 90 -15.69 1.90 -2.74
C THR A 90 -14.21 1.64 -2.53
N VAL A 91 -13.52 1.24 -3.58
CA VAL A 91 -12.08 1.06 -3.63
C VAL A 91 -11.48 2.18 -4.47
N VAL A 92 -10.60 2.97 -3.86
CA VAL A 92 -9.79 3.99 -4.54
C VAL A 92 -8.49 3.35 -4.98
N THR A 93 -8.12 3.55 -6.25
CA THR A 93 -6.97 2.88 -6.86
C THR A 93 -6.17 3.80 -7.76
N ASP A 94 -4.85 3.61 -7.78
CA ASP A 94 -3.98 4.20 -8.79
C ASP A 94 -3.77 3.28 -10.01
N ARG A 95 -4.22 2.02 -9.92
CA ARG A 95 -4.09 0.98 -10.96
C ARG A 95 -5.05 1.18 -12.13
N GLY A 96 -5.05 0.23 -13.05
CA GLY A 96 -6.09 0.12 -14.08
C GLY A 96 -7.43 -0.26 -13.44
N LEU A 97 -8.53 0.30 -13.95
CA LEU A 97 -9.85 -0.08 -13.47
C LEU A 97 -10.18 -1.51 -13.90
N PRO A 98 -10.69 -2.35 -12.98
CA PRO A 98 -11.11 -3.70 -13.32
C PRO A 98 -12.36 -3.67 -14.22
N THR A 99 -12.66 -4.80 -14.86
CA THR A 99 -13.89 -4.91 -15.67
C THR A 99 -15.10 -5.10 -14.76
N GLN A 100 -16.18 -4.37 -15.02
CA GLN A 100 -17.44 -4.55 -14.31
C GLN A 100 -17.96 -5.99 -14.45
N GLY A 101 -18.49 -6.56 -13.38
CA GLY A 101 -18.96 -7.95 -13.29
C GLY A 101 -17.85 -8.98 -13.05
N THR A 102 -16.59 -8.57 -12.95
CA THR A 102 -15.49 -9.47 -12.57
C THR A 102 -15.33 -9.54 -11.06
N LYS A 103 -14.89 -10.71 -10.57
CA LYS A 103 -14.45 -10.85 -9.18
C LYS A 103 -13.01 -10.37 -9.05
N VAL A 104 -12.76 -9.58 -8.02
CA VAL A 104 -11.45 -9.02 -7.70
C VAL A 104 -11.11 -9.25 -6.23
N LYS A 105 -9.81 -9.30 -5.95
CA LYS A 105 -9.26 -9.27 -4.60
C LYS A 105 -8.56 -7.93 -4.40
N VAL A 106 -8.77 -7.31 -3.25
CA VAL A 106 -8.23 -6.00 -2.93
C VAL A 106 -7.57 -6.07 -1.57
N ASP A 107 -6.28 -5.75 -1.56
CA ASP A 107 -5.53 -5.42 -0.36
C ASP A 107 -5.47 -3.90 -0.24
N GLY A 108 -5.98 -3.35 0.86
CA GLY A 108 -6.04 -1.90 1.00
C GLY A 108 -6.26 -1.44 2.42
N GLN A 109 -6.01 -0.16 2.65
CA GLN A 109 -6.27 0.48 3.94
C GLN A 109 -7.67 1.07 3.97
N VAL A 110 -8.45 0.74 5.00
CA VAL A 110 -9.76 1.39 5.23
C VAL A 110 -9.53 2.82 5.69
N ASN A 111 -10.28 3.75 5.11
CA ASN A 111 -10.26 5.16 5.48
C ASN A 111 -11.69 5.66 5.65
N GLU A 112 -12.03 6.05 6.88
CA GLU A 112 -13.28 6.73 7.19
C GLU A 112 -13.19 8.20 6.71
N LEU A 113 -14.27 8.69 6.08
CA LEU A 113 -14.40 10.10 5.66
C LEU A 113 -13.51 10.55 4.49
N PHE A 114 -13.07 9.64 3.62
CA PHE A 114 -12.40 10.03 2.39
C PHE A 114 -13.33 10.86 1.50
N ASN A 115 -12.83 12.00 1.01
CA ASN A 115 -13.63 12.92 0.21
C ASN A 115 -13.50 12.60 -1.29
N LEU A 116 -14.56 12.02 -1.86
CA LEU A 116 -14.69 11.75 -3.28
C LEU A 116 -15.57 12.81 -3.93
N GLY A 117 -14.94 13.82 -4.55
CA GLY A 117 -15.66 14.83 -5.33
C GLY A 117 -16.66 15.66 -4.52
N GLY A 118 -16.36 15.93 -3.24
CA GLY A 118 -17.22 16.69 -2.33
C GLY A 118 -18.11 15.82 -1.42
N ILE A 119 -18.07 14.49 -1.58
CA ILE A 119 -18.85 13.54 -0.79
C ILE A 119 -17.91 12.73 0.11
N SER A 120 -18.10 12.78 1.43
CA SER A 120 -17.37 11.93 2.37
C SER A 120 -17.95 10.51 2.39
N LYS A 121 -17.09 9.50 2.14
CA LYS A 121 -17.44 8.08 2.14
C LYS A 121 -16.34 7.25 2.81
N THR A 122 -16.70 6.12 3.40
CA THR A 122 -15.73 5.09 3.75
C THR A 122 -15.22 4.45 2.46
N VAL A 123 -13.90 4.36 2.34
CA VAL A 123 -13.24 3.75 1.18
C VAL A 123 -12.17 2.77 1.64
N ILE A 124 -11.79 1.87 0.74
CA ILE A 124 -10.54 1.13 0.80
C ILE A 124 -9.56 1.79 -0.17
N MET A 125 -8.43 2.28 0.33
CA MET A 125 -7.33 2.72 -0.51
C MET A 125 -6.47 1.52 -0.87
N GLU A 126 -6.49 1.15 -2.13
CA GLU A 126 -5.77 -0.02 -2.62
C GLU A 126 -4.25 0.16 -2.53
N MET A 127 -3.57 -0.88 -2.07
CA MET A 127 -2.11 -0.87 -2.00
C MET A 127 -1.50 -1.07 -3.39
N PRO A 128 -0.36 -0.41 -3.69
CA PRO A 128 0.38 -0.69 -4.90
C PRO A 128 0.89 -2.14 -4.87
N GLU A 129 0.61 -2.89 -5.93
CA GLU A 129 1.26 -4.19 -6.13
C GLU A 129 2.76 -3.96 -6.39
N GLN A 130 3.61 -4.65 -5.64
CA GLN A 130 5.01 -4.82 -6.01
C GLN A 130 5.06 -5.74 -7.23
N GLN A 131 5.01 -5.15 -8.41
CA GLN A 131 5.24 -5.85 -9.68
C GLN A 131 6.73 -6.14 -9.86
#